data_AF-A0A9D6ZNI1-F1
#
_entry.id   AF-A0A9D6ZNI1-F1
#
_cell.length_a   1.000
_cell.length_b   1.000
_cell.length_c   1.000
_cell.angle_alpha   90.00
_cell.angle_beta   90.00
_cell.angle_gamma   90.00
#
_symmetry.space_group_name_H-M   'P 1'
#
loop_
_entity.id
_entity.type
_entity.pdbx_description
1 polymer ?
#
loop_
_entity_poly.entity_id
_entity_poly.type
_entity_poly.pdbx_seq_one_letter_code
_entity_poly.pdbx_strand_id
1 'polypeptide(L)'
;MAKRRAVPSGRKSGRRITATLDAVELARGHDGFLRGKPEPALLFAAWSVGPTSARLLGRALRLLPVRTPFPCTTVPDEALLLRAASPPGHDRVALLVAALEVDAGTDVKWLYAALGDPDSVSVWFEDSPAPDPHGIAEAARAAPPPGASRPVRLLRGRVNVEDSCRADQWVGACLLVRPIGSAPTEERLRVVSADRRNDWTACLRLRT
;
A
#
# COMPACT_ATOMS: atom_id res chain seq x y z
N MET A 1 24.07 -51.26 -19.19
CA MET A 1 23.32 -50.08 -19.68
C MET A 1 22.32 -49.64 -18.62
N ALA A 2 22.64 -48.61 -17.83
CA ALA A 2 21.73 -48.06 -16.83
C ALA A 2 21.13 -46.73 -17.36
N LYS A 3 19.81 -46.71 -17.57
CA LYS A 3 19.06 -45.51 -17.96
C LYS A 3 19.10 -44.50 -16.80
N ARG A 4 19.84 -43.40 -16.98
CA ARG A 4 19.73 -42.22 -16.11
C ARG A 4 18.34 -41.61 -16.29
N ARG A 5 17.50 -41.70 -15.25
CA ARG A 5 16.26 -40.92 -15.16
C ARG A 5 16.62 -39.44 -15.01
N ALA A 6 16.15 -38.62 -15.94
CA ALA A 6 16.22 -37.18 -15.83
C ALA A 6 15.37 -36.71 -14.64
N VAL A 7 15.99 -35.98 -13.73
CA VAL A 7 15.30 -35.26 -12.65
C VAL A 7 14.61 -34.04 -13.28
N PRO A 8 13.31 -33.80 -13.06
CA PRO A 8 12.66 -32.61 -13.62
C PRO A 8 13.20 -31.37 -12.90
N SER A 9 14.07 -30.61 -13.56
CA SER A 9 14.50 -29.28 -13.13
C SER A 9 13.41 -28.26 -13.47
N GLY A 10 12.34 -28.25 -12.67
CA GLY A 10 11.12 -27.53 -13.00
C GLY A 10 10.56 -26.63 -11.91
N ARG A 11 11.34 -26.20 -10.91
CA ARG A 11 10.90 -25.09 -10.06
C ARG A 11 11.05 -23.80 -10.87
N LYS A 12 9.97 -23.36 -11.54
CA LYS A 12 9.84 -21.98 -12.00
C LYS A 12 9.96 -21.10 -10.75
N SER A 13 11.17 -20.60 -10.49
CA SER A 13 11.42 -19.65 -9.40
C SER A 13 10.55 -18.42 -9.70
N GLY A 14 9.56 -18.14 -8.84
CA GLY A 14 8.68 -16.98 -9.01
C GLY A 14 9.48 -15.70 -9.17
N ARG A 15 8.97 -14.74 -9.95
CA ARG A 15 9.63 -13.44 -10.11
C ARG A 15 9.68 -12.75 -8.76
N ARG A 16 10.83 -12.17 -8.44
CA ARG A 16 11.06 -11.50 -7.17
C ARG A 16 10.54 -10.07 -7.27
N ILE A 17 9.50 -9.79 -6.49
CA ILE A 17 8.93 -8.46 -6.34
C ILE A 17 9.66 -7.78 -5.17
N THR A 18 10.01 -6.52 -5.34
CA THR A 18 10.68 -5.69 -4.34
C THR A 18 10.10 -4.28 -4.36
N ALA A 19 9.58 -3.80 -3.23
CA ALA A 19 9.21 -2.40 -3.04
C ALA A 19 10.07 -1.79 -1.92
N THR A 20 10.69 -0.64 -2.21
CA THR A 20 11.56 0.10 -1.30
C THR A 20 11.04 1.51 -1.06
N LEU A 21 10.80 1.91 0.20
CA LEU A 21 10.48 3.30 0.55
C LEU A 21 11.79 4.08 0.68
N ASP A 22 12.00 5.03 -0.22
CA ASP A 22 13.21 5.86 -0.22
C ASP A 22 13.00 7.15 0.59
N ALA A 23 11.81 7.75 0.50
CA ALA A 23 11.48 8.97 1.21
C ALA A 23 9.96 9.15 1.36
N VAL A 24 9.58 10.07 2.24
CA VAL A 24 8.22 10.57 2.35
C VAL A 24 8.25 12.08 2.33
N GLU A 25 7.56 12.68 1.38
CA GLU A 25 7.38 14.12 1.27
C GLU A 25 6.11 14.52 2.00
N LEU A 26 6.23 15.44 2.94
CA LEU A 26 5.14 15.99 3.73
C LEU A 26 4.96 17.45 3.29
N ALA A 27 4.10 17.66 2.30
CA ALA A 27 3.85 18.99 1.74
C ALA A 27 3.04 19.85 2.73
N ARG A 28 2.11 19.22 3.47
CA ARG A 28 1.32 19.82 4.55
C ARG A 28 1.12 18.82 5.67
N GLY A 29 1.09 19.33 6.89
CA GLY A 29 0.74 18.57 8.08
C GLY A 29 -0.03 19.45 9.06
N HIS A 30 -1.09 18.93 9.64
CA HIS A 30 -1.88 19.63 10.66
C HIS A 30 -1.96 18.80 11.92
N ASP A 31 -1.23 19.23 12.94
CA ASP A 31 -1.46 18.79 14.30
C ASP A 31 -2.55 19.68 14.93
N GLY A 32 -3.42 19.06 15.73
CA GLY A 32 -4.57 19.72 16.37
C GLY A 32 -4.17 20.79 17.40
N PHE A 33 -5.10 21.14 18.30
CA PHE A 33 -4.93 22.23 19.28
C PHE A 33 -3.78 22.03 20.29
N LEU A 34 -3.17 20.83 20.35
CA LEU A 34 -2.18 20.45 21.37
C LEU A 34 -0.71 20.70 20.99
N ARG A 35 -0.42 21.29 19.82
CA ARG A 35 0.92 21.81 19.42
C ARG A 35 2.06 20.77 19.42
N GLY A 36 1.75 19.49 19.25
CA GLY A 36 2.70 18.49 18.79
C GLY A 36 3.12 18.74 17.33
N LYS A 37 4.09 17.95 16.85
CA LYS A 37 4.26 17.75 15.41
C LYS A 37 3.40 16.53 15.08
N PRO A 38 2.74 16.48 13.91
CA PRO A 38 1.97 15.29 13.56
C PRO A 38 2.90 14.07 13.60
N GLU A 39 2.31 12.91 13.89
CA GLU A 39 3.01 11.63 13.94
C GLU A 39 2.54 10.75 12.76
N PRO A 40 3.10 10.92 11.54
CA PRO A 40 2.64 10.17 10.40
C PRO A 40 2.95 8.68 10.53
N ALA A 41 1.93 7.86 10.37
CA ALA A 41 2.02 6.44 10.12
C ALA A 41 1.65 6.15 8.65
N LEU A 42 2.54 5.46 7.96
CA LEU A 42 2.27 4.86 6.65
C LEU A 42 2.19 3.34 6.78
N LEU A 43 1.05 2.80 6.38
CA LEU A 43 0.78 1.38 6.26
C LEU A 43 0.88 0.98 4.79
N PHE A 44 1.73 0.01 4.51
CA PHE A 44 1.91 -0.54 3.16
C PHE A 44 1.41 -1.98 3.13
N ALA A 45 0.75 -2.36 2.05
CA ALA A 45 0.41 -3.74 1.78
C ALA A 45 0.55 -4.03 0.28
N ALA A 46 1.23 -5.13 -0.03
CA ALA A 46 1.44 -5.59 -1.39
C ALA A 46 0.81 -6.96 -1.58
N TRP A 47 0.02 -7.11 -2.64
CA TRP A 47 -0.56 -8.39 -3.04
C TRP A 47 -0.16 -8.74 -4.48
N SER A 48 0.10 -10.01 -4.72
CA SER A 48 0.11 -10.57 -6.06
C SER A 48 -1.32 -10.87 -6.47
N VAL A 49 -1.69 -10.51 -7.70
CA VAL A 49 -3.06 -10.61 -8.19
C VAL A 49 -3.14 -11.57 -9.37
N GLY A 50 -3.98 -12.59 -9.23
CA GLY A 50 -4.38 -13.55 -10.26
C GLY A 50 -5.71 -13.15 -10.89
N PRO A 51 -6.37 -14.04 -11.66
CA PRO A 51 -7.63 -13.72 -12.33
C PRO A 51 -8.78 -13.44 -11.34
N THR A 52 -8.84 -14.20 -10.24
CA THR A 52 -9.95 -14.17 -9.27
C THR A 52 -9.47 -14.09 -7.82
N SER A 53 -8.17 -13.91 -7.59
CA SER A 53 -7.59 -13.98 -6.25
C SER A 53 -6.46 -12.97 -6.07
N ALA A 54 -6.31 -12.52 -4.83
CA ALA A 54 -5.16 -11.75 -4.38
C ALA A 54 -4.46 -12.56 -3.28
N ARG A 55 -3.13 -12.51 -3.25
CA ARG A 55 -2.32 -13.13 -2.20
C ARG A 55 -1.33 -12.13 -1.65
N LEU A 56 -1.33 -11.97 -0.33
CA LEU A 56 -0.40 -11.09 0.37
C LEU A 56 1.04 -11.51 0.07
N LEU A 57 1.83 -10.55 -0.38
CA LEU A 57 3.27 -10.66 -0.53
C LEU A 57 3.99 -10.15 0.72
N GLY A 58 3.47 -9.08 1.31
CA GLY A 58 3.93 -8.52 2.56
C GLY A 58 3.17 -7.25 2.91
N ARG A 59 3.31 -6.85 4.17
CA ARG A 59 2.79 -5.59 4.71
C ARG A 59 3.80 -4.98 5.65
N ALA A 60 3.77 -3.67 5.81
CA ALA A 60 4.65 -2.97 6.73
C ALA A 60 4.03 -1.70 7.29
N LEU A 61 4.53 -1.31 8.45
CA LEU A 61 4.24 -0.05 9.10
C LEU A 61 5.52 0.79 9.11
N ARG A 62 5.38 2.08 8.83
CA ARG A 62 6.44 3.09 8.98
C ARG A 62 5.87 4.26 9.78
N LEU A 63 6.41 4.44 10.98
CA LEU A 63 6.21 5.64 11.79
C LEU A 63 7.30 6.63 11.38
N LEU A 64 6.92 7.86 11.08
CA LEU A 64 7.83 8.84 10.51
C LEU A 64 8.13 9.94 11.53
N PRO A 65 9.39 10.10 11.96
CA PRO A 65 9.74 11.23 12.81
C PRO A 65 9.73 12.53 11.99
N VAL A 66 8.81 13.44 12.28
CA VAL A 66 8.80 14.78 11.69
C VAL A 66 9.72 15.70 12.49
N ARG A 67 10.95 15.89 12.02
CA ARG A 67 11.95 16.69 12.74
C ARG A 67 11.94 18.17 12.35
N THR A 68 11.56 18.49 11.12
CA THR A 68 11.58 19.84 10.56
C THR A 68 10.16 20.35 10.23
N PRO A 69 9.94 21.67 10.17
CA PRO A 69 8.66 22.24 9.75
C PRO A 69 8.28 21.85 8.32
N PHE A 70 6.98 21.87 8.02
CA PHE A 70 6.47 21.64 6.67
C PHE A 70 6.69 22.87 5.75
N PRO A 71 6.90 22.66 4.44
CA PRO A 71 7.06 21.36 3.78
C PRO A 71 8.41 20.71 4.10
N CYS A 72 8.42 19.39 4.25
CA CYS A 72 9.67 18.66 4.50
C CYS A 72 9.69 17.28 3.84
N THR A 73 10.88 16.71 3.73
CA THR A 73 11.08 15.32 3.31
C THR A 73 11.70 14.56 4.47
N THR A 74 11.09 13.44 4.83
CA THR A 74 11.62 12.52 5.83
C THR A 74 12.08 11.24 5.14
N VAL A 75 13.25 10.75 5.54
CA VAL A 75 13.83 9.51 5.05
C VAL A 75 13.66 8.49 6.17
N PRO A 76 13.08 7.31 5.92
CA PRO A 76 12.95 6.30 6.96
C PRO A 76 14.33 5.82 7.41
N ASP A 77 14.52 5.68 8.73
CA ASP A 77 15.79 5.19 9.31
C ASP A 77 16.15 3.78 8.79
N GLU A 78 15.13 2.98 8.48
CA GLU A 78 15.28 1.69 7.81
C GLU A 78 14.46 1.65 6.51
N ALA A 79 15.15 1.28 5.42
CA ALA A 79 14.49 1.01 4.15
C ALA A 79 13.32 0.05 4.37
N LEU A 80 12.11 0.46 3.95
CA LEU A 80 11.03 -0.49 3.83
C LEU A 80 11.40 -1.50 2.75
N LEU A 81 11.32 -2.80 3.01
CA LEU A 81 11.56 -3.81 1.99
C LEU A 81 10.47 -4.86 2.00
N LEU A 82 9.55 -4.76 1.03
CA LEU A 82 8.60 -5.83 0.75
C LEU A 82 9.20 -6.73 -0.33
N ARG A 83 9.67 -7.91 0.05
CA ARG A 83 10.26 -8.88 -0.89
C ARG A 83 9.47 -10.19 -0.88
N ALA A 84 8.99 -10.59 -2.04
CA ALA A 84 8.30 -11.87 -2.20
C ALA A 84 8.47 -12.44 -3.60
N ALA A 85 8.25 -13.74 -3.74
CA ALA A 85 8.12 -14.38 -5.04
C ALA A 85 6.64 -14.36 -5.47
N SER A 86 6.38 -14.04 -6.74
CA SER A 86 5.03 -14.16 -7.27
C SER A 86 4.58 -15.63 -7.36
N PRO A 87 3.35 -15.97 -6.95
CA PRO A 87 2.77 -17.28 -7.21
C PRO A 87 2.55 -17.49 -8.73
N PRO A 88 2.58 -18.73 -9.22
CA PRO A 88 2.17 -19.03 -10.59
C PRO A 88 0.74 -18.55 -10.87
N GLY A 89 0.50 -18.00 -12.06
CA GLY A 89 -0.83 -17.51 -12.48
C GLY A 89 -1.18 -16.10 -11.98
N HIS A 90 -0.34 -15.49 -11.15
CA HIS A 90 -0.46 -14.08 -10.79
C HIS A 90 0.42 -13.25 -11.72
N ASP A 91 -0.16 -12.23 -12.33
CA ASP A 91 0.45 -11.40 -13.38
C ASP A 91 0.52 -9.92 -13.01
N ARG A 92 -0.04 -9.53 -11.86
CA ARG A 92 -0.04 -8.15 -11.35
C ARG A 92 0.39 -8.08 -9.89
N VAL A 93 0.89 -6.91 -9.50
CA VAL A 93 1.09 -6.49 -8.13
C VAL A 93 0.16 -5.32 -7.85
N ALA A 94 -0.59 -5.42 -6.77
CA ALA A 94 -1.34 -4.33 -6.18
C ALA A 94 -0.58 -3.84 -4.93
N LEU A 95 -0.20 -2.56 -4.91
CA LEU A 95 0.46 -1.91 -3.79
C LEU A 95 -0.46 -0.83 -3.23
N LEU A 96 -0.91 -1.02 -2.01
CA LEU A 96 -1.69 -0.03 -1.26
C LEU A 96 -0.77 0.68 -0.27
N VAL A 97 -0.94 2.01 -0.17
CA VAL A 97 -0.51 2.78 1.00
C VAL A 97 -1.73 3.40 1.66
N ALA A 98 -1.81 3.32 2.98
CA ALA A 98 -2.76 4.05 3.82
C ALA A 98 -1.99 4.90 4.83
N ALA A 99 -2.48 6.11 5.08
CA ALA A 99 -1.85 7.08 5.95
C ALA A 99 -2.77 7.50 7.08
N LEU A 100 -2.19 7.58 8.27
CA LEU A 100 -2.84 8.05 9.49
C LEU A 100 -1.88 8.97 10.25
N GLU A 101 -2.43 9.90 11.00
CA GLU A 101 -1.71 10.59 12.08
C GLU A 101 -1.99 9.85 13.38
N VAL A 102 -0.92 9.44 14.07
CA VAL A 102 -1.01 8.60 15.26
C VAL A 102 -1.28 9.44 16.48
N ASP A 103 -2.26 9.02 17.28
CA ASP A 103 -2.47 9.52 18.64
C ASP A 103 -2.38 8.33 19.62
N ALA A 104 -3.34 7.40 19.59
CA ALA A 104 -3.29 6.21 20.45
C ALA A 104 -2.66 4.96 19.79
N GLY A 105 -2.53 4.94 18.45
CA GLY A 105 -2.05 3.82 17.65
C GLY A 105 -2.99 2.61 17.62
N THR A 106 -4.21 2.73 18.15
CA THR A 106 -5.18 1.62 18.17
C THR A 106 -5.72 1.34 16.77
N ASP A 107 -5.94 2.39 15.97
CA ASP A 107 -6.46 2.25 14.63
C ASP A 107 -5.40 1.74 13.66
N VAL A 108 -4.17 2.21 13.83
CA VAL A 108 -3.01 1.67 13.12
C VAL A 108 -2.87 0.15 13.32
N LYS A 109 -3.02 -0.34 14.56
CA LYS A 109 -2.86 -1.77 14.88
C LYS A 109 -3.90 -2.64 14.18
N TRP A 110 -5.18 -2.30 14.27
CA TRP A 110 -6.22 -3.13 13.67
C TRP A 110 -6.19 -3.02 12.14
N LEU A 111 -5.89 -1.84 11.58
CA LEU A 111 -5.79 -1.69 10.14
C LEU A 111 -4.59 -2.46 9.58
N TYR A 112 -3.44 -2.38 10.25
CA TYR A 112 -2.28 -3.22 9.92
C TYR A 112 -2.65 -4.71 9.91
N ALA A 113 -3.41 -5.17 10.91
CA ALA A 113 -3.89 -6.55 11.00
C ALA A 113 -4.82 -6.93 9.84
N ALA A 114 -5.79 -6.07 9.50
CA ALA A 114 -6.72 -6.27 8.39
C ALA A 114 -5.97 -6.38 7.05
N LEU A 115 -5.00 -5.51 6.79
CA LEU A 115 -4.23 -5.53 5.54
C LEU A 115 -3.45 -6.84 5.27
N GLY A 116 -3.36 -7.76 6.23
CA GLY A 116 -2.76 -9.07 6.02
C GLY A 116 -3.67 -10.10 5.37
N ASP A 117 -4.98 -9.83 5.35
CA ASP A 117 -5.98 -10.69 4.72
C ASP A 117 -6.65 -9.91 3.58
N PRO A 118 -6.40 -10.27 2.31
CA PRO A 118 -6.99 -9.58 1.15
C PRO A 118 -8.51 -9.60 1.13
N ASP A 119 -9.15 -10.55 1.82
CA ASP A 119 -10.61 -10.67 1.87
C ASP A 119 -11.23 -9.83 3.00
N SER A 120 -10.40 -9.31 3.91
CA SER A 120 -10.87 -8.49 5.03
C SER A 120 -11.05 -7.01 4.69
N VAL A 121 -10.50 -6.59 3.54
CA VAL A 121 -10.55 -5.20 3.05
C VAL A 121 -11.06 -5.15 1.62
N SER A 122 -11.90 -4.16 1.34
CA SER A 122 -12.29 -3.79 -0.02
C SER A 122 -11.94 -2.34 -0.28
N VAL A 123 -11.88 -1.98 -1.55
CA VAL A 123 -11.57 -0.62 -1.99
C VAL A 123 -12.56 -0.14 -3.02
N TRP A 124 -12.78 1.16 -3.07
CA TRP A 124 -13.38 1.81 -4.22
C TRP A 124 -12.59 3.07 -4.54
N PHE A 125 -12.53 3.41 -5.83
CA PHE A 125 -11.76 4.54 -6.31
C PHE A 125 -12.53 5.85 -6.08
N GLU A 126 -11.84 6.89 -5.59
CA GLU A 126 -12.50 8.16 -5.24
C GLU A 126 -12.99 8.96 -6.45
N ASP A 127 -12.45 8.68 -7.63
CA ASP A 127 -12.86 9.26 -8.91
C ASP A 127 -14.07 8.53 -9.54
N SER A 128 -14.57 7.47 -8.91
CA SER A 128 -15.79 6.79 -9.35
C SER A 128 -17.04 7.67 -9.10
N PRO A 129 -18.01 7.70 -10.02
CA PRO A 129 -19.22 8.52 -9.88
C PRO A 129 -20.15 8.05 -8.76
N ALA A 130 -20.00 6.81 -8.31
CA ALA A 130 -20.76 6.23 -7.20
C ALA A 130 -19.89 5.23 -6.43
N PRO A 131 -20.22 4.97 -5.15
CA PRO A 131 -19.62 3.88 -4.38
C PRO A 131 -19.78 2.51 -5.06
N ASP A 132 -18.66 1.91 -5.44
CA ASP A 132 -18.59 0.54 -5.98
C ASP A 132 -17.42 -0.22 -5.35
N PRO A 133 -17.63 -0.83 -4.16
CA PRO A 133 -16.59 -1.55 -3.43
C PRO A 133 -16.19 -2.85 -4.12
N HIS A 134 -14.89 -3.02 -4.32
CA HIS A 134 -14.30 -4.21 -4.91
C HIS A 134 -13.28 -4.85 -3.96
N GLY A 135 -13.17 -6.18 -4.02
CA GLY A 135 -12.04 -6.86 -3.41
C GLY A 135 -10.72 -6.44 -4.08
N ILE A 136 -9.58 -6.68 -3.43
CA ILE A 136 -8.26 -6.25 -3.97
C ILE A 136 -8.00 -6.80 -5.37
N ALA A 137 -8.36 -8.06 -5.63
CA ALA A 137 -8.16 -8.69 -6.95
C ALA A 137 -8.98 -7.99 -8.05
N GLU A 138 -10.25 -7.72 -7.77
CA GLU A 138 -11.18 -7.04 -8.69
C GLU A 138 -10.75 -5.59 -8.94
N ALA A 139 -10.44 -4.84 -7.89
CA ALA A 139 -9.95 -3.47 -8.00
C ALA A 139 -8.66 -3.39 -8.84
N ALA A 140 -7.74 -4.33 -8.63
CA ALA A 140 -6.50 -4.40 -9.40
C ALA A 140 -6.71 -4.82 -10.86
N ARG A 141 -7.83 -5.46 -11.20
CA ARG A 141 -8.20 -5.78 -12.58
C ARG A 141 -8.91 -4.62 -13.26
N ALA A 142 -9.77 -3.91 -12.52
CA ALA A 142 -10.45 -2.70 -12.98
C ALA A 142 -9.48 -1.53 -13.24
N ALA A 143 -8.38 -1.46 -12.48
CA ALA A 143 -7.32 -0.50 -12.74
C ALA A 143 -6.54 -0.85 -14.04
N PRO A 144 -6.41 0.09 -14.99
CA PRO A 144 -5.61 -0.14 -16.20
C PRO A 144 -4.12 -0.18 -15.84
N PRO A 145 -3.37 -1.24 -16.20
CA PRO A 145 -1.92 -1.28 -16.02
C PRO A 145 -1.16 -0.85 -17.29
N PRO A 146 0.03 -0.22 -17.17
CA PRO A 146 0.58 0.38 -15.96
C PRO A 146 -0.21 1.66 -15.63
N GLY A 147 -0.76 1.73 -14.41
CA GLY A 147 -1.57 2.87 -13.98
C GLY A 147 -0.79 3.73 -12.98
N ALA A 148 -0.99 5.04 -13.02
CA ALA A 148 -0.63 5.91 -11.91
C ALA A 148 -1.35 5.44 -10.63
N SER A 149 -0.77 5.70 -9.45
CA SER A 149 -1.47 5.45 -8.19
C SER A 149 -2.79 6.22 -8.16
N ARG A 150 -3.88 5.57 -7.77
CA ARG A 150 -5.20 6.18 -7.67
C ARG A 150 -5.65 6.29 -6.22
N PRO A 151 -6.25 7.42 -5.80
CA PRO A 151 -6.84 7.52 -4.48
C PRO A 151 -7.98 6.51 -4.32
N VAL A 152 -8.04 5.89 -3.16
CA VAL A 152 -9.07 4.91 -2.82
C VAL A 152 -9.59 5.16 -1.42
N ARG A 153 -10.87 4.84 -1.24
CA ARG A 153 -11.46 4.63 0.08
C ARG A 153 -11.30 3.17 0.45
N LEU A 154 -10.97 2.90 1.71
CA LEU A 154 -10.89 1.55 2.25
C LEU A 154 -12.17 1.22 3.01
N LEU A 155 -12.67 0.00 2.82
CA LEU A 155 -13.71 -0.54 3.68
C LEU A 155 -13.21 -1.80 4.37
N ARG A 156 -13.72 -2.01 5.58
CA ARG A 156 -13.66 -3.29 6.29
C ARG A 156 -15.07 -3.85 6.37
N GLY A 157 -15.33 -4.90 5.60
CA GLY A 157 -16.70 -5.35 5.34
C GLY A 157 -17.49 -4.26 4.61
N ARG A 158 -18.45 -3.63 5.31
CA ARG A 158 -19.29 -2.55 4.76
C ARG A 158 -19.01 -1.17 5.36
N VAL A 159 -18.07 -1.09 6.29
CA VAL A 159 -17.79 0.16 7.02
C VAL A 159 -16.57 0.82 6.40
N ASN A 160 -16.69 2.12 6.09
CA ASN A 160 -15.56 2.94 5.69
C ASN A 160 -14.54 3.01 6.83
N VAL A 161 -13.27 2.77 6.51
CA VAL A 161 -12.17 2.79 7.48
C VAL A 161 -12.04 4.16 8.13
N GLU A 162 -12.18 5.24 7.36
CA GLU A 162 -12.12 6.62 7.85
C GLU A 162 -13.13 6.87 8.97
N ASP A 163 -14.38 6.44 8.77
CA ASP A 163 -15.46 6.60 9.75
C ASP A 163 -15.27 5.72 11.00
N SER A 164 -14.40 4.70 10.91
CA SER A 164 -14.07 3.77 11.99
C SER A 164 -12.85 4.20 12.80
N CYS A 165 -12.01 5.08 12.26
CA CYS A 165 -10.86 5.65 12.95
C CYS A 165 -11.33 6.64 14.02
N ARG A 166 -11.11 6.30 15.29
CA ARG A 166 -11.55 7.10 16.44
C ARG A 166 -10.39 7.60 17.30
N ALA A 167 -9.28 6.88 17.27
CA ALA A 167 -8.15 7.09 18.15
C ALA A 167 -6.88 7.47 17.38
N ASP A 168 -6.87 7.34 16.06
CA ASP A 168 -5.88 7.93 15.15
C ASP A 168 -6.62 8.69 14.03
N GLN A 169 -6.02 9.74 13.48
CA GLN A 169 -6.67 10.53 12.44
C GLN A 169 -6.37 9.95 11.05
N TRP A 170 -7.42 9.60 10.31
CA TRP A 170 -7.29 9.14 8.93
C TRP A 170 -6.81 10.27 8.00
N VAL A 171 -5.81 9.98 7.17
CA VAL A 171 -5.34 10.89 6.13
C VAL A 171 -5.78 10.45 4.75
N GLY A 172 -5.68 9.17 4.40
CA GLY A 172 -6.09 8.71 3.08
C GLY A 172 -5.42 7.43 2.66
N ALA A 173 -5.82 6.91 1.50
CA ALA A 173 -5.18 5.75 0.90
C ALA A 173 -5.09 5.89 -0.62
N CYS A 174 -4.11 5.23 -1.22
CA CYS A 174 -4.03 5.08 -2.66
C CYS A 174 -3.53 3.70 -3.05
N LEU A 175 -3.98 3.25 -4.24
CA LEU A 175 -3.67 1.96 -4.82
C LEU A 175 -2.88 2.15 -6.11
N LEU A 176 -1.73 1.48 -6.19
CA LEU A 176 -0.93 1.34 -7.40
C LEU A 176 -1.05 -0.09 -7.93
N VAL A 177 -1.17 -0.24 -9.24
CA VAL A 177 -1.27 -1.55 -9.89
C VAL A 177 -0.27 -1.67 -11.03
N ARG A 178 0.50 -2.76 -11.03
CA ARG A 178 1.61 -2.97 -11.96
C ARG A 178 1.65 -4.41 -12.49
N PRO A 179 1.94 -4.63 -13.78
CA PRO A 179 2.25 -5.97 -14.27
C PRO A 179 3.51 -6.53 -13.62
N ILE A 180 3.54 -7.84 -13.39
CA ILE A 180 4.72 -8.58 -12.93
C ILE A 180 5.71 -8.73 -14.09
N GLY A 181 6.97 -8.37 -13.89
CA GLY A 181 8.01 -8.31 -14.92
C GLY A 181 8.16 -6.97 -15.62
N SER A 182 7.44 -5.94 -15.19
CA SER A 182 7.70 -4.58 -15.68
C SER A 182 9.07 -4.08 -15.25
N ALA A 183 9.64 -3.14 -16.02
CA ALA A 183 10.89 -2.50 -15.68
C ALA A 183 10.82 -1.83 -14.29
N PRO A 184 11.94 -1.75 -13.56
CA PRO A 184 12.02 -0.98 -12.33
C PRO A 184 11.55 0.46 -12.52
N THR A 185 10.77 0.98 -11.57
CA THR A 185 10.28 2.36 -11.60
C THR A 185 10.35 3.03 -10.25
N GLU A 186 10.40 4.35 -10.29
CA GLU A 186 10.15 5.22 -9.15
C GLU A 186 8.67 5.60 -9.17
N GLU A 187 8.00 5.34 -8.06
CA GLU A 187 6.57 5.50 -7.89
C GLU A 187 6.32 6.53 -6.79
N ARG A 188 5.32 7.37 -7.01
CA ARG A 188 4.93 8.42 -6.06
C ARG A 188 3.48 8.21 -5.66
N LEU A 189 3.27 7.76 -4.44
CA LEU A 189 1.97 7.40 -3.91
C LEU A 189 1.50 8.51 -2.98
N ARG A 190 0.66 9.40 -3.51
CA ARG A 190 0.13 10.55 -2.79
C ARG A 190 -1.15 10.18 -2.04
N VAL A 191 -1.25 10.66 -0.80
CA VAL A 191 -2.40 10.51 0.10
C VAL A 191 -2.72 11.87 0.72
N VAL A 192 -3.99 12.27 0.66
CA VAL A 192 -4.44 13.61 1.04
C VAL A 192 -5.70 13.48 1.88
N SER A 193 -5.75 14.19 3.00
CA SER A 193 -6.95 14.25 3.84
C SER A 193 -8.11 14.94 3.13
N ALA A 194 -9.34 14.57 3.47
CA ALA A 194 -10.55 15.13 2.88
C ALA A 194 -10.60 16.67 3.03
N ASP A 195 -10.13 17.19 4.17
CA ASP A 195 -10.02 18.63 4.45
C ASP A 195 -8.75 19.30 3.88
N ARG A 196 -7.89 18.51 3.22
CA ARG A 196 -6.62 18.92 2.57
C ARG A 196 -5.59 19.53 3.50
N ARG A 197 -5.73 19.30 4.81
CA ARG A 197 -4.76 19.73 5.82
C ARG A 197 -3.51 18.86 5.86
N ASN A 198 -3.65 17.58 5.52
CA ASN A 198 -2.56 16.63 5.37
C ASN A 198 -2.39 16.26 3.89
N ASP A 199 -1.16 16.39 3.37
CA ASP A 199 -0.80 16.08 1.97
C ASP A 199 0.58 15.44 1.93
N TRP A 200 0.59 14.11 1.86
CA TRP A 200 1.79 13.30 2.03
C TRP A 200 2.02 12.44 0.79
N THR A 201 3.28 12.23 0.42
CA THR A 201 3.65 11.41 -0.74
C THR A 201 4.74 10.41 -0.35
N ALA A 202 4.45 9.12 -0.49
CA ALA A 202 5.44 8.06 -0.35
C ALA A 202 6.21 7.89 -1.68
N CYS A 203 7.53 8.06 -1.63
CA CYS A 203 8.43 7.88 -2.77
C CYS A 203 9.05 6.49 -2.71
N LEU A 204 8.71 5.64 -3.67
CA LEU A 204 9.01 4.22 -3.66
C LEU A 204 9.79 3.81 -4.92
N ARG A 205 10.75 2.88 -4.78
CA ARG A 205 11.28 2.11 -5.91
C ARG A 205 10.62 0.75 -5.96
N LEU A 206 10.03 0.41 -7.12
CA LEU A 206 9.32 -0.83 -7.33
C LEU A 206 9.99 -1.66 -8.43
N ARG A 207 10.24 -2.94 -8.14
CA ARG A 207 10.74 -3.96 -9.07
C ARG A 207 9.76 -5.14 -9.02
N THR A 208 9.23 -5.56 -10.16
CA THR A 208 8.18 -6.59 -10.24
C THR A 208 8.54 -7.70 -11.19
#